data_AF-A0A1X9I248-F1
#
_entry.id   AF-A0A1X9I248-F1
#
_cell.length_a   1.000
_cell.length_b   1.000
_cell.length_c   1.000
_cell.angle_alpha   90.00
_cell.angle_beta   90.00
_cell.angle_gamma   90.00
#
_symmetry.space_group_name_H-M   'P 1'
#
loop_
_entity.id
_entity.type
_entity.pdbx_description
1 polymer ?
#
loop_
_entity_poly.entity_id
_entity_poly.type
_entity_poly.pdbx_seq_one_letter_code
_entity_poly.pdbx_strand_id
1 'polypeptide(L)'
;MPIFPDRYDFEVAKDKGKQFKIVAELLKKANTIIVATDSDREGENIAWSIIHKANAFSKDKTYKRLWINSLEKDVIRSGFQNLQPGMNYYPFYQEAQTRQIADWLIGMNASPLYTLNLQQKGVQGTFSLGRVQTPTLYLIYQRQEAIENFKKEPFFLNNS
;
A
#
# COMPACT_ATOMS: atom_id res chain seq x y z
N MET A 1 -22.39 12.36 -2.73
CA MET A 1 -21.45 11.39 -3.33
C MET A 1 -21.37 11.66 -4.82
N PRO A 2 -20.20 11.59 -5.45
CA PRO A 2 -18.94 11.10 -4.91
C PRO A 2 -18.10 12.16 -4.15
N ILE A 3 -17.24 11.71 -3.23
CA ILE A 3 -16.22 12.48 -2.51
C ILE A 3 -14.94 12.43 -3.35
N PHE A 4 -14.50 13.60 -3.79
CA PHE A 4 -13.23 13.81 -4.51
C PHE A 4 -12.54 15.04 -3.91
N PRO A 5 -11.61 14.86 -2.98
CA PRO A 5 -10.89 15.97 -2.39
C PRO A 5 -9.83 16.51 -3.35
N ASP A 6 -9.60 17.81 -3.34
CA ASP A 6 -8.53 18.45 -4.13
C ASP A 6 -7.13 18.06 -3.64
N ARG A 7 -7.02 17.67 -2.36
CA ARG A 7 -5.77 17.26 -1.70
C ARG A 7 -6.01 16.09 -0.76
N TYR A 8 -5.03 15.19 -0.69
CA TYR A 8 -5.03 14.05 0.21
C TYR A 8 -4.04 14.31 1.34
N ASP A 9 -4.55 14.40 2.57
CA ASP A 9 -3.75 14.58 3.76
C ASP A 9 -3.51 13.24 4.45
N PHE A 10 -2.24 12.98 4.77
CA PHE A 10 -1.83 11.79 5.49
C PHE A 10 -1.60 12.14 6.96
N GLU A 11 -2.11 11.30 7.87
CA GLU A 11 -1.94 11.47 9.30
C GLU A 11 -0.89 10.52 9.86
N VAL A 12 -0.17 10.98 10.89
CA VAL A 12 0.72 10.12 11.65
C VAL A 12 -0.14 9.34 12.64
N ALA A 13 -0.02 8.02 12.65
CA ALA A 13 -0.71 7.17 13.61
C ALA A 13 -0.44 7.64 15.06
N LYS A 14 -1.49 7.66 15.89
CA LYS A 14 -1.45 8.27 17.24
C LYS A 14 -0.33 7.70 18.11
N ASP A 15 -0.08 6.41 18.02
CA ASP A 15 0.97 5.69 18.77
C ASP A 15 2.39 5.92 18.23
N LYS A 16 2.54 6.46 17.01
CA LYS A 16 3.83 6.72 16.36
C LYS A 16 4.28 8.18 16.44
N GLY A 17 3.47 9.08 17.00
CA GLY A 17 3.75 10.52 17.04
C GLY A 17 5.09 10.89 17.68
N LYS A 18 5.47 10.22 18.78
CA LYS A 18 6.77 10.46 19.46
C LYS A 18 7.95 10.11 18.55
N GLN A 19 7.93 8.93 17.93
CA GLN A 19 9.00 8.49 17.03
C GLN A 19 9.08 9.38 15.78
N PHE A 20 7.93 9.71 15.19
CA PHE A 20 7.88 10.60 14.04
C PHE A 20 8.52 11.96 14.33
N LYS A 21 8.24 12.55 15.50
CA LYS A 21 8.82 13.85 15.88
C LYS A 21 10.35 13.81 15.92
N ILE A 22 10.92 12.77 16.54
CA ILE A 22 12.38 12.59 16.61
C ILE A 22 12.97 12.49 15.20
N VAL A 23 12.39 11.64 14.34
CA VAL A 23 12.86 11.44 12.97
C VAL A 23 12.71 12.72 12.15
N ALA A 24 11.58 13.43 12.25
CA ALA A 24 11.34 14.67 11.53
C ALA A 24 12.36 15.77 11.87
N GLU A 25 12.74 15.91 13.15
CA GLU A 25 13.78 16.85 13.57
C GLU A 25 15.16 16.49 12.99
N LEU A 26 15.52 15.19 12.98
CA LEU A 26 16.77 14.71 12.38
C LEU A 26 16.80 14.93 10.87
N LEU A 27 15.71 14.60 10.17
CA LEU A 27 15.60 14.78 8.71
C LEU A 27 15.76 16.25 8.30
N LYS A 28 15.19 17.18 9.07
CA LYS A 28 15.32 18.63 8.81
C LYS A 28 16.76 19.10 8.94
N LYS A 29 17.50 18.62 9.94
CA LYS A 29 18.90 19.00 10.20
C LYS A 29 19.91 18.36 9.24
N ALA A 30 19.62 17.16 8.72
CA ALA A 30 20.56 16.40 7.90
C ALA A 30 20.78 17.01 6.50
N ASN A 31 22.03 17.10 6.03
CA ASN A 31 22.33 17.43 4.63
C ASN A 31 22.18 16.23 3.69
N THR A 32 22.45 15.03 4.22
CA THR A 32 22.35 13.77 3.49
C THR A 32 21.39 12.83 4.21
N ILE A 33 20.45 12.27 3.45
CA ILE A 33 19.48 11.29 3.92
C ILE A 33 19.72 9.98 3.18
N ILE A 34 19.97 8.91 3.92
CA ILE A 34 20.09 7.55 3.39
C ILE A 34 18.79 6.81 3.70
N VAL A 35 18.04 6.45 2.67
CA VAL A 35 16.88 5.57 2.79
C VAL A 35 17.39 4.14 2.91
N ALA A 36 17.00 3.46 4.00
CA ALA A 36 17.42 2.11 4.35
C ALA A 36 16.23 1.24 4.80
N THR A 37 15.03 1.54 4.31
CA THR A 37 13.83 0.70 4.45
C THR A 37 13.94 -0.55 3.58
N ASP A 38 12.99 -1.47 3.69
CA ASP A 38 12.95 -2.68 2.86
C ASP A 38 13.02 -2.34 1.36
N SER A 39 13.65 -3.20 0.57
CA SER A 39 13.90 -3.01 -0.86
C SER A 39 12.65 -3.32 -1.71
N ASP A 40 11.54 -2.65 -1.41
CA ASP A 40 10.28 -2.81 -2.12
C ASP A 40 9.50 -1.47 -2.21
N ARG A 41 8.29 -1.54 -2.81
CA ARG A 41 7.43 -0.36 -2.99
C ARG A 41 6.93 0.22 -1.67
N GLU A 42 6.69 -0.61 -0.66
CA GLU A 42 6.18 -0.15 0.63
C GLU A 42 7.29 0.50 1.46
N GLY A 43 8.51 -0.03 1.39
CA GLY A 43 9.70 0.59 1.97
C GLY A 43 9.96 1.98 1.40
N GLU A 44 9.83 2.17 0.07
CA GLU A 44 9.88 3.51 -0.53
C GLU A 44 8.70 4.37 -0.06
N ASN A 45 7.49 3.79 0.00
CA ASN A 45 6.30 4.48 0.46
C ASN A 45 6.50 5.10 1.85
N ILE A 46 6.96 4.29 2.80
CA ILE A 46 7.21 4.69 4.19
C ILE A 46 8.26 5.79 4.24
N ALA A 47 9.42 5.59 3.59
CA ALA A 47 10.53 6.53 3.68
C ALA A 47 10.17 7.91 3.14
N TRP A 48 9.62 7.97 1.93
CA TRP A 48 9.28 9.23 1.27
C TRP A 48 8.05 9.90 1.90
N SER A 49 7.07 9.13 2.38
CA SER A 49 5.93 9.67 3.15
C SER A 49 6.39 10.37 4.42
N ILE A 50 7.35 9.78 5.17
CA ILE A 50 7.89 10.41 6.37
C ILE A 50 8.67 11.68 6.02
N ILE A 51 9.51 11.65 4.97
CA ILE A 51 10.28 12.82 4.52
C ILE A 51 9.35 13.98 4.12
N HIS A 52 8.29 13.69 3.34
CA HIS A 52 7.29 14.68 2.93
C HIS A 52 6.46 15.17 4.11
N LYS A 53 5.94 14.28 4.96
CA LYS A 53 5.15 14.65 6.13
C LYS A 53 5.96 15.48 7.14
N ALA A 54 7.27 15.25 7.22
CA ALA A 54 8.18 16.03 8.02
C ALA A 54 8.50 17.41 7.41
N ASN A 55 8.07 17.72 6.19
CA ASN A 55 8.51 18.89 5.41
C ASN A 55 10.04 18.96 5.31
N ALA A 56 10.68 17.80 5.11
CA ALA A 56 12.14 17.69 5.04
C ALA A 56 12.65 17.41 3.61
N PHE A 57 11.75 17.29 2.63
CA PHE A 57 12.12 17.22 1.23
C PHE A 57 12.67 18.57 0.75
N SER A 58 13.88 18.60 0.19
CA SER A 58 14.49 19.79 -0.42
C SER A 58 15.46 19.40 -1.53
N LYS A 59 15.55 20.22 -2.57
CA LYS A 59 16.52 20.05 -3.67
C LYS A 59 17.98 20.21 -3.22
N ASP A 60 18.20 20.90 -2.10
CA ASP A 60 19.55 21.16 -1.56
C ASP A 60 20.09 19.99 -0.73
N LYS A 61 19.26 18.98 -0.44
CA LYS A 61 19.66 17.79 0.30
C LYS A 61 20.06 16.67 -0.65
N THR A 62 21.02 15.86 -0.21
CA THR A 62 21.43 14.65 -0.93
C THR A 62 20.64 13.45 -0.46
N TYR A 63 20.04 12.71 -1.39
CA TYR A 63 19.31 11.48 -1.10
C TYR A 63 20.05 10.27 -1.64
N LYS A 64 20.25 9.27 -0.80
CA LYS A 64 20.89 7.99 -1.13
C LYS A 64 19.97 6.83 -0.74
N ARG A 65 20.16 5.67 -1.38
CA ARG A 65 19.36 4.47 -1.14
C ARG A 65 20.25 3.26 -0.93
N LEU A 66 20.05 2.58 0.20
CA LEU A 66 20.62 1.27 0.47
C LEU A 66 19.65 0.19 -0.04
N TRP A 67 19.90 -0.41 -1.20
CA TRP A 67 19.00 -1.41 -1.79
C TRP A 67 19.55 -2.82 -1.60
N ILE A 68 19.22 -3.45 -0.48
CA ILE A 68 19.66 -4.81 -0.11
C ILE A 68 18.47 -5.66 0.34
N ASN A 69 18.56 -6.97 0.10
CA ASN A 69 17.54 -7.96 0.47
C ASN A 69 18.04 -8.97 1.52
N SER A 70 19.18 -8.69 2.17
CA SER A 70 19.78 -9.54 3.20
C SER A 70 20.31 -8.69 4.35
N LEU A 71 20.17 -9.20 5.57
CA LEU A 71 20.67 -8.61 6.81
C LEU A 71 22.06 -9.15 7.20
N GLU A 72 22.70 -9.93 6.33
CA GLU A 72 24.05 -10.39 6.53
C GLU A 72 25.04 -9.22 6.56
N LYS A 73 25.98 -9.27 7.49
CA LYS A 73 26.91 -8.17 7.79
C LYS A 73 27.69 -7.70 6.57
N ASP A 74 28.12 -8.61 5.72
CA ASP A 74 28.93 -8.30 4.54
C ASP A 74 28.09 -7.73 3.40
N VAL A 75 26.80 -8.15 3.29
CA VAL A 75 25.84 -7.54 2.38
C VAL A 75 25.52 -6.11 2.80
N ILE A 76 25.30 -5.87 4.10
CA ILE A 76 25.06 -4.51 4.62
C ILE A 76 26.26 -3.60 4.31
N ARG A 77 27.49 -4.06 4.60
CA ARG A 77 28.70 -3.28 4.35
C ARG A 77 28.91 -2.96 2.88
N SER A 78 28.80 -3.96 2.01
CA SER A 78 28.93 -3.76 0.56
C SER A 78 27.81 -2.87 0.00
N GLY A 79 26.60 -2.97 0.56
CA GLY A 79 25.49 -2.08 0.23
C GLY A 79 25.75 -0.61 0.59
N PHE A 80 26.30 -0.35 1.78
CA PHE A 80 26.67 1.01 2.19
C PHE A 80 27.84 1.59 1.40
N GLN A 81 28.74 0.75 0.88
CA GLN A 81 29.80 1.20 -0.04
C GLN A 81 29.25 1.57 -1.42
N ASN A 82 28.13 0.97 -1.82
CA ASN A 82 27.54 1.11 -3.17
C ASN A 82 26.12 1.73 -3.12
N LEU A 83 25.95 2.79 -2.33
CA LEU A 83 24.68 3.50 -2.21
C LEU A 83 24.23 4.08 -3.54
N GLN A 84 22.99 3.78 -3.91
CA GLN A 84 22.38 4.28 -5.13
C GLN A 84 21.81 5.71 -4.93
N PRO A 85 21.65 6.50 -6.00
CA PRO A 85 20.89 7.75 -5.90
C PRO A 85 19.45 7.49 -5.44
N GLY A 86 19.00 8.20 -4.41
CA GLY A 86 17.66 7.99 -3.84
C GLY A 86 16.53 8.26 -4.85
N MET A 87 16.72 9.24 -5.74
CA MET A 87 15.72 9.61 -6.74
C MET A 87 15.43 8.52 -7.76
N ASN A 88 16.32 7.54 -7.95
CA ASN A 88 16.07 6.40 -8.83
C ASN A 88 14.87 5.55 -8.36
N TYR A 89 14.54 5.61 -7.06
CA TYR A 89 13.50 4.80 -6.44
C TYR A 89 12.24 5.61 -6.09
N TYR A 90 12.28 6.93 -6.25
CA TYR A 90 11.12 7.80 -6.05
C TYR A 90 9.87 7.40 -6.86
N PRO A 91 9.97 6.87 -8.11
CA PRO A 91 8.80 6.38 -8.83
C PRO A 91 8.01 5.29 -8.09
N PHE A 92 8.66 4.44 -7.28
CA PHE A 92 7.96 3.43 -6.48
C PHE A 92 7.09 4.06 -5.37
N TYR A 93 7.56 5.15 -4.76
CA TYR A 93 6.74 5.95 -3.84
C TYR A 93 5.52 6.53 -4.57
N GLN A 94 5.70 7.11 -5.76
CA GLN A 94 4.58 7.67 -6.53
C GLN A 94 3.55 6.60 -6.91
N GLU A 95 4.01 5.41 -7.31
CA GLU A 95 3.14 4.28 -7.60
C GLU A 95 2.36 3.83 -6.36
N ALA A 96 3.02 3.70 -5.22
CA ALA A 96 2.40 3.30 -3.95
C ALA A 96 1.36 4.33 -3.47
N GLN A 97 1.66 5.62 -3.58
CA GLN A 97 0.73 6.71 -3.26
C GLN A 97 -0.50 6.70 -4.18
N THR A 98 -0.29 6.52 -5.48
CA THR A 98 -1.38 6.43 -6.45
C THR A 98 -2.31 5.27 -6.12
N ARG A 99 -1.75 4.11 -5.76
CA ARG A 99 -2.52 2.95 -5.33
C ARG A 99 -3.33 3.23 -4.07
N GLN A 100 -2.73 3.81 -3.04
CA GLN A 100 -3.42 4.16 -1.80
C GLN A 100 -4.58 5.13 -2.03
N ILE A 101 -4.37 6.16 -2.85
CA ILE A 101 -5.41 7.13 -3.20
C ILE A 101 -6.55 6.45 -3.98
N ALA A 102 -6.23 5.60 -4.96
CA ALA A 102 -7.24 4.87 -5.71
C ALA A 102 -8.07 3.93 -4.82
N ASP A 103 -7.41 3.18 -3.92
CA ASP A 103 -8.08 2.27 -2.99
C ASP A 103 -8.96 3.05 -1.99
N TRP A 104 -8.49 4.21 -1.49
CA TRP A 104 -9.27 5.10 -0.64
C TRP A 104 -10.49 5.67 -1.36
N LEU A 105 -10.32 6.15 -2.60
CA LEU A 105 -11.41 6.70 -3.42
C LEU A 105 -12.50 5.67 -3.66
N ILE A 106 -12.13 4.44 -4.02
CA ILE A 106 -13.10 3.35 -4.21
C ILE A 106 -13.81 3.05 -2.90
N GLY A 107 -13.06 2.86 -1.81
CA GLY A 107 -13.62 2.51 -0.50
C GLY A 107 -14.61 3.55 0.02
N MET A 108 -14.22 4.83 -0.02
CA MET A 108 -15.02 5.94 0.53
C MET A 108 -16.24 6.30 -0.32
N ASN A 109 -16.24 5.98 -1.61
CA ASN A 109 -17.38 6.24 -2.48
C ASN A 109 -18.31 5.03 -2.60
N ALA A 110 -17.75 3.85 -2.85
CA ALA A 110 -18.53 2.66 -3.15
C ALA A 110 -19.17 2.06 -1.90
N SER A 111 -18.44 2.00 -0.77
CA SER A 111 -18.97 1.36 0.45
C SER A 111 -20.20 2.08 1.01
N PRO A 112 -20.22 3.43 1.17
CA PRO A 112 -21.41 4.13 1.62
C PRO A 112 -22.56 4.04 0.63
N LEU A 113 -22.28 4.16 -0.68
CA LEU A 113 -23.29 4.02 -1.73
C LEU A 113 -23.99 2.66 -1.66
N TYR A 114 -23.23 1.58 -1.59
CA TYR A 114 -23.78 0.23 -1.57
C TYR A 114 -24.49 -0.08 -0.26
N THR A 115 -23.91 0.36 0.87
CA THR A 115 -24.52 0.22 2.20
C THR A 115 -25.89 0.90 2.26
N LEU A 116 -25.99 2.17 1.83
CA LEU A 116 -27.25 2.91 1.85
C LEU A 116 -28.31 2.28 0.93
N ASN A 117 -27.91 1.83 -0.27
CA ASN A 117 -28.82 1.15 -1.19
C ASN A 117 -29.38 -0.16 -0.62
N LEU A 118 -28.58 -0.94 0.12
CA LEU A 118 -29.02 -2.18 0.76
C LEU A 118 -29.90 -1.92 1.99
N GLN A 119 -29.56 -0.90 2.79
CA GLN A 119 -30.38 -0.48 3.93
C GLN A 119 -31.78 -0.01 3.50
N GLN A 120 -31.88 0.71 2.38
CA GLN A 120 -33.18 1.08 1.78
C GLN A 120 -34.03 -0.13 1.37
N LYS A 121 -33.38 -1.27 1.08
CA LYS A 121 -34.03 -2.55 0.78
C LYS A 121 -34.27 -3.42 2.02
N GLY A 122 -34.08 -2.87 3.23
CA GLY A 122 -34.30 -3.55 4.50
C GLY A 122 -33.14 -4.44 4.97
N VAL A 123 -32.00 -4.43 4.27
CA VAL A 123 -30.83 -5.21 4.67
C VAL A 123 -29.98 -4.41 5.66
N GLN A 124 -29.84 -4.92 6.88
CA GLN A 124 -29.05 -4.28 7.93
C GLN A 124 -27.56 -4.61 7.78
N GLY A 125 -26.69 -3.66 8.15
CA GLY A 125 -25.25 -3.82 8.18
C GLY A 125 -24.49 -2.76 7.37
N THR A 126 -23.17 -2.93 7.34
CA THR A 126 -22.22 -2.12 6.53
C THR A 126 -21.54 -3.03 5.52
N PHE A 127 -21.49 -2.59 4.26
CA PHE A 127 -20.97 -3.37 3.16
C PHE A 127 -19.76 -2.67 2.56
N SER A 128 -18.58 -3.19 2.89
CA SER A 128 -17.32 -2.66 2.37
C SER A 128 -17.10 -3.11 0.94
N LEU A 129 -16.75 -2.16 0.08
CA LEU A 129 -16.31 -2.41 -1.29
C LEU A 129 -14.86 -1.97 -1.44
N GLY A 130 -14.09 -2.70 -2.23
CA GLY A 130 -12.69 -2.39 -2.45
C GLY A 130 -12.06 -3.26 -3.52
N ARG A 131 -11.00 -2.74 -4.13
CA ARG A 131 -10.32 -3.36 -5.27
C ARG A 131 -9.78 -4.78 -4.99
N VAL A 132 -9.56 -5.13 -3.72
CA VAL A 132 -9.09 -6.48 -3.33
C VAL A 132 -10.24 -7.34 -2.80
N GLN A 133 -10.93 -6.88 -1.75
CA GLN A 133 -12.00 -7.65 -1.12
C GLN A 133 -13.14 -8.03 -2.08
N THR A 134 -13.52 -7.12 -2.99
CA THR A 134 -14.67 -7.33 -3.87
C THR A 134 -14.37 -8.39 -4.94
N PRO A 135 -13.24 -8.34 -5.69
CA PRO A 135 -12.88 -9.43 -6.58
C PRO A 135 -12.66 -10.77 -5.87
N THR A 136 -12.09 -10.77 -4.66
CA THR A 136 -11.92 -12.01 -3.89
C THR A 136 -13.27 -12.65 -3.56
N LEU A 137 -14.25 -11.86 -3.10
CA LEU A 137 -15.60 -12.36 -2.86
C LEU A 137 -16.25 -12.89 -4.14
N TYR A 138 -16.04 -12.21 -5.26
CA TYR A 138 -16.56 -12.64 -6.56
C TYR A 138 -16.01 -14.00 -7.00
N LEU A 139 -14.72 -14.27 -6.79
CA LEU A 139 -14.14 -15.58 -7.11
C LEU A 139 -14.76 -16.72 -6.28
N ILE A 140 -15.04 -16.47 -5.00
CA ILE A 140 -15.73 -17.43 -4.13
C ILE A 140 -17.16 -17.68 -4.66
N TYR A 141 -17.88 -16.61 -5.00
CA TYR A 141 -19.22 -16.72 -5.59
C TYR A 141 -19.21 -17.53 -6.90
N GLN A 142 -18.31 -17.23 -7.83
CA GLN A 142 -18.18 -17.98 -9.08
C GLN A 142 -17.91 -19.47 -8.83
N ARG A 143 -17.06 -19.79 -7.85
CA ARG A 143 -16.78 -21.18 -7.48
C ARG A 143 -18.02 -21.88 -6.94
N GLN A 144 -18.82 -21.18 -6.12
CA GLN A 144 -20.07 -21.70 -5.58
C GLN A 144 -21.10 -21.94 -6.69
N GLU A 145 -21.29 -21.00 -7.62
CA GLU A 145 -22.18 -21.19 -8.76
C GLU A 145 -21.75 -22.38 -9.63
N ALA A 146 -20.44 -22.56 -9.85
CA ALA A 146 -19.94 -23.71 -10.60
C ALA A 146 -20.23 -25.04 -9.89
N ILE A 147 -20.25 -25.08 -8.55
CA ILE A 147 -20.60 -26.26 -7.77
C ILE A 147 -22.11 -26.53 -7.83
N GLU A 148 -22.94 -25.50 -7.64
CA GLU A 148 -24.40 -25.60 -7.65
C GLU A 148 -24.93 -26.06 -9.00
N ASN A 149 -24.31 -25.59 -10.08
CA ASN A 149 -24.67 -25.96 -11.45
C ASN A 149 -23.95 -27.20 -11.98
N PHE A 150 -23.08 -27.84 -11.18
CA PHE A 150 -22.35 -29.02 -11.60
C PHE A 150 -23.28 -30.22 -11.77
N LYS A 151 -23.40 -30.71 -13.01
CA LYS A 151 -24.10 -31.95 -13.33
C LYS A 151 -23.08 -33.09 -13.33
N LYS A 152 -23.23 -34.03 -12.39
CA LYS A 152 -22.37 -35.22 -12.31
C LYS A 152 -22.64 -36.12 -13.51
N GLU A 153 -21.57 -36.51 -14.20
CA GLU A 153 -21.62 -37.51 -15.28
C GLU A 153 -20.76 -38.72 -14.89
N PRO A 154 -21.25 -39.96 -15.12
CA PRO A 154 -20.47 -41.16 -14.87
C PRO A 154 -19.31 -41.27 -15.88
N PHE A 155 -18.14 -41.69 -15.39
CA PHE A 155 -17.00 -42.02 -16.24
C PHE A 155 -16.38 -43.35 -15.78
N PHE A 156 -15.76 -44.08 -16.72
CA PHE A 156 -15.14 -45.38 -16.48
C PHE A 156 -13.65 -45.31 -16.79
N LEU A 157 -12.81 -45.88 -15.93
CA LEU A 157 -11.38 -46.03 -16.13
C LEU A 157 -11.07 -47.52 -16.35
N ASN A 158 -10.35 -47.85 -17.42
CA ASN A 158 -9.83 -49.20 -17.63
C ASN A 158 -8.61 -49.40 -16.71
N ASN A 159 -8.75 -50.26 -15.70
CA ASN A 159 -7.62 -50.73 -14.91
C ASN A 159 -7.02 -51.94 -15.64
N SER A 160 -5.86 -51.75 -16.27
CA SER A 160 -5.03 -52.84 -16.85
C SER A 160 -4.11 -53.45 -15.80
#